data_AF-A0A927Y8A4-F1
#
_entry.id   AF-A0A927Y8A4-F1
#
_cell.length_a   1.000
_cell.length_b   1.000
_cell.length_c   1.000
_cell.angle_alpha   90.00
_cell.angle_beta   90.00
_cell.angle_gamma   90.00
#
_symmetry.space_group_name_H-M   'P 1'
#
loop_
_entity.id
_entity.type
_entity.pdbx_description
1 polymer ?
#
loop_
_entity_poly.entity_id
_entity_poly.type
_entity_poly.pdbx_seq_one_letter_code
_entity_poly.pdbx_strand_id
1 'polypeptide(L)'
;MKQIKKLVTLLTALVLCLVPLFGNTMTVNAAGNTYYIKYVEDIQQWRFLPNPWSEGGYHRELYYMQLDLKDGDVIVVDDKDTANTITLEVNVNLSSLYVNTASISNITAKSIENCYIIENGKSIINAPVKNAYVYDQALGQFNSDVENLEVIASKGDVLHATVGSNGGVKHLKAYSSKLHYEFYDFAPGALSIVNGELKSTAGTYSAAPSAPVVSPAPAAPSTPAAPSGEYDDVPKTADVRFNPLWLMALAAACFAGSYALKKKD
;
A
#
# COMPACT_ATOMS: atom_id res chain seq x y z
N MET A 1 -15.53 -33.90 18.10
CA MET A 1 -14.40 -33.14 18.71
C MET A 1 -13.24 -33.26 17.74
N LYS A 2 -12.59 -32.24 17.19
CA LYS A 2 -12.63 -30.78 17.33
C LYS A 2 -11.96 -30.28 16.04
N GLN A 3 -12.63 -29.38 15.32
CA GLN A 3 -12.07 -28.33 14.46
C GLN A 3 -10.79 -28.65 13.66
N ILE A 4 -11.02 -28.95 12.39
CA ILE A 4 -10.06 -29.03 11.30
C ILE A 4 -9.22 -27.74 11.22
N LYS A 5 -7.90 -27.94 11.28
CA LYS A 5 -6.85 -27.29 10.47
C LYS A 5 -7.33 -26.13 9.58
N LYS A 6 -7.25 -24.91 10.09
CA LYS A 6 -7.14 -23.65 9.32
C LYS A 6 -6.14 -22.71 10.02
N LEU A 7 -4.89 -23.15 10.17
CA LEU A 7 -3.86 -22.44 10.94
C LEU A 7 -2.66 -21.97 10.09
N VAL A 8 -2.79 -21.81 8.76
CA VAL A 8 -1.62 -21.48 7.90
C VAL A 8 -1.90 -20.35 6.90
N THR A 9 -2.98 -19.59 7.02
CA THR A 9 -3.23 -18.46 6.08
C THR A 9 -4.00 -17.33 6.73
N LEU A 10 -3.50 -16.84 7.86
CA LEU A 10 -3.96 -15.60 8.49
C LEU A 10 -2.81 -14.94 9.27
N LEU A 11 -1.68 -14.71 8.59
CA LEU A 11 -0.58 -13.89 9.11
C LEU A 11 -0.42 -12.64 8.24
N THR A 12 -1.50 -11.87 8.10
CA THR A 12 -1.48 -10.51 7.50
C THR A 12 -2.64 -9.63 7.98
N ALA A 13 -3.29 -9.99 9.10
CA ALA A 13 -4.40 -9.21 9.66
C ALA A 13 -4.56 -9.46 11.17
N LEU A 14 -3.62 -8.93 11.95
CA LEU A 14 -3.70 -8.55 13.38
C LEU A 14 -2.32 -7.93 13.65
N VAL A 15 -2.15 -6.66 14.03
CA VAL A 15 -2.58 -6.09 15.31
C VAL A 15 -2.59 -4.56 15.17
N LEU A 16 -3.79 -3.99 14.96
CA LEU A 16 -4.16 -2.69 15.52
C LEU A 16 -4.85 -2.99 16.85
N CYS A 17 -4.15 -3.65 17.79
CA CYS A 17 -4.67 -3.77 19.16
C CYS A 17 -4.41 -2.44 19.84
N LEU A 18 -5.50 -1.69 20.00
CA LEU A 18 -5.84 -1.01 21.25
C LEU A 18 -4.63 -0.42 21.97
N VAL A 19 -4.37 0.86 21.66
CA VAL A 19 -3.81 1.81 22.61
C VAL A 19 -4.63 1.68 23.92
N PRO A 20 -4.10 1.18 25.05
CA PRO A 20 -4.60 1.66 26.31
C PRO A 20 -4.22 3.14 26.34
N LEU A 21 -5.21 3.97 26.70
CA LEU A 21 -5.03 5.38 26.97
C LEU A 21 -3.60 5.69 27.47
N PHE A 22 -2.92 6.60 26.78
CA PHE A 22 -1.60 7.12 27.12
C PHE A 22 -0.41 6.17 26.89
N GLY A 23 0.30 6.43 25.78
CA GLY A 23 1.71 6.06 25.57
C GLY A 23 1.95 4.60 25.23
N ASN A 24 1.96 4.22 23.94
CA ASN A 24 2.48 2.92 23.52
C ASN A 24 3.13 2.96 22.15
N THR A 25 4.25 2.26 22.10
CA THR A 25 5.15 2.02 20.98
C THR A 25 4.48 1.17 19.91
N MET A 26 4.47 1.67 18.68
CA MET A 26 4.02 0.91 17.51
C MET A 26 5.03 -0.21 17.24
N THR A 27 4.68 -1.48 17.44
CA THR A 27 5.51 -2.60 16.95
C THR A 27 5.05 -2.94 15.54
N VAL A 28 5.83 -2.52 14.55
CA VAL A 28 5.58 -2.80 13.14
C VAL A 28 6.18 -4.17 12.80
N ASN A 29 5.38 -5.07 12.24
CA ASN A 29 5.90 -6.29 11.63
C ASN A 29 6.30 -5.96 10.19
N ALA A 30 7.55 -5.55 10.00
CA ALA A 30 8.10 -5.24 8.69
C ALA A 30 9.16 -6.29 8.31
N ALA A 31 9.24 -6.61 7.01
CA ALA A 31 10.36 -7.38 6.48
C ALA A 31 11.68 -6.57 6.49
N GLY A 32 11.59 -5.22 6.52
CA GLY A 32 12.71 -4.28 6.63
C GLY A 32 12.85 -3.65 8.02
N ASN A 33 13.86 -2.79 8.17
CA ASN A 33 14.13 -2.06 9.41
C ASN A 33 13.04 -1.01 9.67
N THR A 34 12.81 -0.69 10.95
CA THR A 34 11.86 0.36 11.35
C THR A 34 12.62 1.54 11.96
N TYR A 35 12.30 2.75 11.51
CA TYR A 35 12.90 3.99 11.98
C TYR A 35 11.82 4.89 12.59
N TYR A 36 11.99 5.22 13.88
CA TYR A 36 11.12 6.13 14.61
C TYR A 36 11.72 7.51 14.59
N ILE A 37 10.96 8.49 14.11
CA ILE A 37 11.36 9.87 13.92
C ILE A 37 10.50 10.74 14.83
N LYS A 38 11.14 11.60 15.62
CA LYS A 38 10.47 12.57 16.48
C LYS A 38 11.31 13.84 16.61
N TYR A 39 10.63 14.95 16.86
CA TYR A 39 11.28 16.22 17.15
C TYR A 39 11.79 16.24 18.60
N VAL A 40 13.05 16.60 18.80
CA VAL A 40 13.67 16.70 20.11
C VAL A 40 13.79 18.18 20.48
N GLU A 41 12.97 18.62 21.44
CA GLU A 41 12.86 20.04 21.83
C GLU A 41 14.18 20.62 22.34
N ASP A 42 14.91 19.87 23.19
CA ASP A 42 16.16 20.33 23.83
C ASP A 42 17.24 20.75 22.82
N ILE A 43 17.27 20.09 21.67
CA ILE A 43 18.25 20.34 20.60
C ILE A 43 17.60 20.92 19.34
N GLN A 44 16.29 21.20 19.40
CA GLN A 44 15.48 21.80 18.33
C GLN A 44 15.64 21.12 16.96
N GLN A 45 15.69 19.79 16.95
CA GLN A 45 15.97 19.01 15.74
C GLN A 45 15.16 17.73 15.68
N TRP A 46 14.77 17.35 14.45
CA TRP A 46 14.27 16.02 14.16
C TRP A 46 15.39 14.99 14.28
N ARG A 47 15.12 13.92 15.03
CA ARG A 47 16.06 12.82 15.24
C ARG A 47 15.36 11.50 15.01
N PHE A 48 16.15 10.44 14.92
CA PHE A 48 15.63 9.09 14.78
C PHE A 48 16.24 8.08 15.74
N LEU A 49 15.49 7.00 15.95
CA LEU A 49 15.94 5.76 16.58
C LEU A 49 15.54 4.56 15.70
N PRO A 50 16.39 3.52 15.57
CA PRO A 50 16.04 2.26 14.89
C PRO A 50 15.20 1.31 15.78
N ASN A 51 14.83 1.80 16.96
CA ASN A 51 14.03 1.12 17.98
C ASN A 51 12.90 2.08 18.37
N PRO A 52 11.83 1.57 19.00
CA PRO A 52 10.77 2.43 19.49
C PRO A 52 11.30 3.60 20.33
N TRP A 53 10.62 4.75 20.21
CA TRP A 53 11.12 5.99 20.78
C TRP A 53 11.34 5.89 22.30
N SER A 54 12.48 6.40 22.77
CA SER A 54 12.82 6.51 24.19
C SER A 54 13.43 7.88 24.45
N GLU A 55 12.86 8.65 25.39
CA GLU A 55 13.32 10.03 25.65
C GLU A 55 14.76 10.10 26.15
N GLY A 56 15.22 9.12 26.94
CA GLY A 56 16.62 9.02 27.39
C GLY A 56 17.56 8.30 26.42
N GLY A 57 17.10 7.99 25.21
CA GLY A 57 17.89 7.29 24.20
C GLY A 57 18.90 8.22 23.52
N TYR A 58 19.93 7.63 22.91
CA TYR A 58 20.85 8.38 22.05
C TYR A 58 20.22 8.61 20.66
N HIS A 59 19.56 9.76 20.48
CA HIS A 59 18.85 10.10 19.24
C HIS A 59 19.83 10.53 18.14
N ARG A 60 19.73 9.90 16.96
CA ARG A 60 20.67 10.11 15.84
C ARG A 60 20.13 11.11 14.82
N GLU A 61 21.00 11.81 14.08
CA GLU A 61 20.58 12.71 12.98
C GLU A 61 19.88 11.95 11.86
N LEU A 62 18.84 12.54 11.24
CA LEU A 62 18.15 11.94 10.08
C LEU A 62 19.08 11.60 8.91
N TYR A 63 20.22 12.29 8.78
CA TYR A 63 21.23 11.99 7.77
C TYR A 63 21.69 10.52 7.82
N TYR A 64 21.98 9.99 9.00
CA TYR A 64 22.40 8.59 9.13
C TYR A 64 21.27 7.60 8.84
N MET A 65 20.03 7.96 9.15
CA MET A 65 18.88 7.17 8.76
C MET A 65 18.82 7.04 7.24
N GLN A 66 18.92 8.16 6.51
CA GLN A 66 18.84 8.17 5.05
C GLN A 66 19.95 7.36 4.37
N LEU A 67 21.14 7.27 4.97
CA LEU A 67 22.23 6.42 4.48
C LEU A 67 21.93 4.92 4.65
N ASP A 68 21.31 4.55 5.77
CA ASP A 68 21.03 3.15 6.11
C ASP A 68 19.74 2.62 5.49
N LEU A 69 18.82 3.52 5.14
CA LEU A 69 17.48 3.22 4.64
C LEU A 69 17.52 2.45 3.32
N LYS A 70 16.70 1.41 3.20
CA LYS A 70 16.61 0.52 2.05
C LYS A 70 15.15 0.30 1.64
N ASP A 71 14.97 -0.23 0.43
CA ASP A 71 13.66 -0.68 -0.02
C ASP A 71 13.09 -1.75 0.93
N GLY A 72 11.82 -1.59 1.29
CA GLY A 72 11.11 -2.44 2.24
C GLY A 72 11.18 -1.98 3.69
N ASP A 73 11.94 -0.92 4.00
CA ASP A 73 11.98 -0.35 5.36
C ASP A 73 10.70 0.43 5.72
N VAL A 74 10.59 0.73 7.00
CA VAL A 74 9.44 1.43 7.61
C VAL A 74 9.89 2.70 8.28
N ILE A 75 9.06 3.73 8.13
CA ILE A 75 9.21 5.00 8.84
C ILE A 75 7.98 5.23 9.72
N VAL A 76 8.23 5.61 10.96
CA VAL A 76 7.22 6.07 11.93
C VAL A 76 7.57 7.49 12.32
N VAL A 77 6.76 8.45 11.90
CA VAL A 77 6.84 9.85 12.34
C VAL A 77 5.91 9.99 13.54
N ASP A 78 6.45 10.22 14.72
CA ASP A 78 5.69 10.34 15.97
C ASP A 78 6.08 11.64 16.68
N ASP A 79 5.30 12.70 16.47
CA ASP A 79 5.48 13.94 17.20
C ASP A 79 4.13 14.60 17.51
N LYS A 80 3.78 14.61 18.79
CA LYS A 80 2.50 15.14 19.25
C LYS A 80 2.47 16.67 19.34
N ASP A 81 3.61 17.32 19.18
CA ASP A 81 3.65 18.78 19.13
C ASP A 81 3.03 19.31 17.82
N THR A 82 2.40 20.47 17.93
CA THR A 82 1.71 21.19 16.86
C THR A 82 2.58 22.27 16.20
N ALA A 83 3.77 22.54 16.75
CA ALA A 83 4.66 23.60 16.27
C ALA A 83 5.64 23.15 15.17
N ASN A 84 6.03 21.88 15.15
CA ASN A 84 7.21 21.43 14.39
C ASN A 84 6.79 20.67 13.13
N THR A 85 7.09 21.24 11.97
CA THR A 85 6.90 20.54 10.69
C THR A 85 8.14 19.73 10.34
N ILE A 86 7.95 18.60 9.65
CA ILE A 86 9.04 17.81 9.07
C ILE A 86 8.91 17.82 7.55
N THR A 87 10.02 18.02 6.86
CA THR A 87 10.16 17.66 5.45
C THR A 87 11.19 16.55 5.35
N LEU A 88 10.76 15.39 4.85
CA LEU A 88 11.60 14.21 4.73
C LEU A 88 11.57 13.69 3.31
N GLU A 89 12.73 13.70 2.67
CA GLU A 89 12.93 13.10 1.35
C GLU A 89 13.73 11.82 1.50
N VAL A 90 13.17 10.70 1.03
CA VAL A 90 13.81 9.40 1.04
C VAL A 90 13.77 8.78 -0.36
N ASN A 91 14.87 8.21 -0.81
CA ASN A 91 15.01 7.68 -2.17
C ASN A 91 14.78 6.16 -2.25
N VAL A 92 13.78 5.65 -1.54
CA VAL A 92 13.49 4.21 -1.39
C VAL A 92 12.00 3.91 -1.55
N ASN A 93 11.69 2.63 -1.77
CA ASN A 93 10.33 2.09 -1.71
C ASN A 93 10.01 1.65 -0.27
N LEU A 94 9.11 2.35 0.42
CA LEU A 94 8.76 2.02 1.80
C LEU A 94 7.72 0.89 1.86
N SER A 95 7.91 -0.06 2.76
CA SER A 95 6.86 -1.06 3.03
C SER A 95 5.71 -0.45 3.83
N SER A 96 6.03 0.42 4.79
CA SER A 96 5.04 1.17 5.55
C SER A 96 5.52 2.56 5.96
N LEU A 97 4.61 3.50 5.97
CA LEU A 97 4.77 4.83 6.57
C LEU A 97 3.66 5.03 7.62
N TYR A 98 4.04 5.41 8.83
CA TYR A 98 3.12 5.81 9.88
C TYR A 98 3.33 7.28 10.20
N VAL A 99 2.25 8.07 10.18
CA VAL A 99 2.26 9.48 10.53
C VAL A 99 1.36 9.70 11.72
N ASN A 100 1.99 9.96 12.87
CA ASN A 100 1.39 10.38 14.12
C ASN A 100 1.92 11.76 14.51
N THR A 101 1.59 12.79 13.72
CA THR A 101 1.97 14.15 14.11
C THR A 101 0.85 15.15 13.92
N ALA A 102 0.67 16.00 14.94
CA ALA A 102 -0.34 17.05 14.94
C ALA A 102 0.05 18.26 14.06
N SER A 103 1.33 18.35 13.70
CA SER A 103 1.91 19.27 12.74
C SER A 103 1.92 18.67 11.33
N ILE A 104 2.05 19.51 10.30
CA ILE A 104 2.16 19.02 8.92
C ILE A 104 3.51 18.32 8.72
N SER A 105 3.47 17.05 8.33
CA SER A 105 4.61 16.32 7.78
C SER A 105 4.55 16.32 6.25
N ASN A 106 5.69 16.56 5.60
CA ASN A 106 5.84 16.53 4.15
C ASN A 106 6.83 15.44 3.78
N ILE A 107 6.32 14.29 3.30
CA ILE A 107 7.11 13.08 3.09
C ILE A 107 7.18 12.77 1.60
N THR A 108 8.39 12.63 1.08
CA THR A 108 8.67 12.23 -0.31
C THR A 108 9.39 10.89 -0.31
N ALA A 109 8.88 9.94 -1.09
CA ALA A 109 9.44 8.59 -1.24
C ALA A 109 9.33 8.12 -2.71
N LYS A 110 10.00 7.03 -3.11
CA LYS A 110 9.80 6.46 -4.46
C LYS A 110 8.40 5.85 -4.61
N SER A 111 7.98 5.09 -3.60
CA SER A 111 6.65 4.50 -3.47
C SER A 111 6.42 4.08 -2.03
N ILE A 112 5.15 3.89 -1.66
CA ILE A 112 4.75 3.42 -0.33
C ILE A 112 3.72 2.31 -0.51
N GLU A 113 4.01 1.12 0.02
CA GLU A 113 3.03 0.02 -0.02
C GLU A 113 1.86 0.30 0.94
N ASN A 114 2.14 0.69 2.20
CA ASN A 114 1.10 1.01 3.19
C ASN A 114 1.36 2.37 3.85
N CYS A 115 0.41 3.29 3.79
CA CYS A 115 0.50 4.60 4.43
C CYS A 115 -0.60 4.73 5.48
N TYR A 116 -0.23 4.99 6.73
CA TYR A 116 -1.14 5.17 7.86
C TYR A 116 -1.03 6.60 8.37
N ILE A 117 -2.09 7.38 8.20
CA ILE A 117 -2.22 8.71 8.79
C ILE A 117 -3.17 8.54 9.97
N ILE A 118 -2.60 8.43 11.16
CA ILE A 118 -3.39 8.08 12.34
C ILE A 118 -4.14 9.29 12.88
N GLU A 119 -5.04 9.07 13.84
CA GLU A 119 -5.93 10.11 14.38
C GLU A 119 -5.16 11.38 14.76
N ASN A 120 -5.62 12.55 14.28
CA ASN A 120 -4.97 13.87 14.37
C ASN A 120 -3.67 14.05 13.56
N GLY A 121 -3.19 13.00 12.89
CA GLY A 121 -2.06 13.03 11.98
C GLY A 121 -2.32 13.98 10.80
N LYS A 122 -1.36 14.84 10.49
CA LYS A 122 -1.41 15.72 9.31
C LYS A 122 -0.22 15.43 8.39
N SER A 123 -0.49 15.06 7.14
CA SER A 123 0.57 14.79 6.17
C SER A 123 0.25 15.19 4.74
N ILE A 124 1.32 15.52 4.04
CA ILE A 124 1.42 15.64 2.60
C ILE A 124 2.37 14.54 2.13
N ILE A 125 1.89 13.66 1.25
CA ILE A 125 2.61 12.50 0.75
C ILE A 125 2.92 12.69 -0.74
N ASN A 126 4.20 12.78 -1.08
CA ASN A 126 4.70 12.89 -2.45
C ASN A 126 5.29 11.57 -2.91
N ALA A 127 4.46 10.53 -2.96
CA ALA A 127 4.83 9.22 -3.47
C ALA A 127 3.57 8.48 -3.93
N PRO A 128 3.65 7.63 -4.97
CA PRO A 128 2.58 6.67 -5.26
C PRO A 128 2.34 5.77 -4.05
N VAL A 129 1.07 5.61 -3.67
CA VAL A 129 0.68 4.80 -2.50
C VAL A 129 -0.21 3.65 -2.94
N LYS A 130 0.11 2.43 -2.52
CA LYS A 130 -0.74 1.27 -2.84
C LYS A 130 -1.93 1.16 -1.90
N ASN A 131 -1.72 1.23 -0.60
CA ASN A 131 -2.79 1.23 0.40
C ASN A 131 -2.62 2.41 1.36
N ALA A 132 -3.61 3.30 1.39
CA ALA A 132 -3.65 4.45 2.29
C ALA A 132 -4.79 4.26 3.30
N TYR A 133 -4.48 4.52 4.58
CA TYR A 133 -5.41 4.43 5.70
C TYR A 133 -5.40 5.77 6.44
N VAL A 134 -6.52 6.48 6.40
CA VAL A 134 -6.66 7.80 7.04
C VAL A 134 -7.68 7.72 8.16
N TYR A 135 -7.26 7.99 9.38
CA TYR A 135 -8.06 7.77 10.57
C TYR A 135 -8.67 9.06 11.12
N ASP A 136 -9.99 9.05 11.24
CA ASP A 136 -10.83 10.00 11.96
C ASP A 136 -10.49 11.47 11.68
N GLN A 137 -10.01 12.26 12.64
CA GLN A 137 -9.70 13.68 12.43
C GLN A 137 -8.40 13.96 11.65
N ALA A 138 -7.80 12.94 11.03
CA ALA A 138 -6.58 13.09 10.25
C ALA A 138 -6.75 13.98 9.00
N LEU A 139 -5.65 14.61 8.61
CA LEU A 139 -5.48 15.33 7.35
C LEU A 139 -4.48 14.58 6.47
N GLY A 140 -4.93 14.11 5.31
CA GLY A 140 -4.09 13.44 4.32
C GLY A 140 -4.18 14.10 2.96
N GLN A 141 -3.05 14.59 2.45
CA GLN A 141 -2.94 15.08 1.08
C GLN A 141 -1.98 14.19 0.30
N PHE A 142 -2.47 13.57 -0.78
CA PHE A 142 -1.66 12.73 -1.66
C PHE A 142 -1.34 13.49 -2.94
N ASN A 143 -0.06 13.64 -3.27
CA ASN A 143 0.39 14.35 -4.47
C ASN A 143 0.66 13.40 -5.66
N SER A 144 0.45 12.11 -5.48
CA SER A 144 0.60 11.07 -6.50
C SER A 144 -0.55 10.06 -6.39
N ASP A 145 -0.60 9.10 -7.31
CA ASP A 145 -1.70 8.15 -7.38
C ASP A 145 -1.81 7.28 -6.13
N VAL A 146 -3.06 6.99 -5.74
CA VAL A 146 -3.41 6.07 -4.65
C VAL A 146 -4.23 4.91 -5.22
N GLU A 147 -3.79 3.67 -5.00
CA GLU A 147 -4.53 2.51 -5.49
C GLU A 147 -5.75 2.19 -4.60
N ASN A 148 -5.55 1.99 -3.31
CA ASN A 148 -6.62 1.79 -2.33
C ASN A 148 -6.55 2.86 -1.26
N LEU A 149 -7.64 3.60 -1.06
CA LEU A 149 -7.80 4.58 0.00
C LEU A 149 -8.93 4.17 0.93
N GLU A 150 -8.60 3.96 2.20
CA GLU A 150 -9.54 3.71 3.27
C GLU A 150 -9.57 4.91 4.23
N VAL A 151 -10.76 5.48 4.43
CA VAL A 151 -11.00 6.55 5.41
C VAL A 151 -11.85 5.97 6.53
N ILE A 152 -11.35 6.00 7.76
CA ILE A 152 -11.90 5.21 8.87
C ILE A 152 -12.22 6.13 10.03
N ALA A 153 -13.49 6.24 10.43
CA ALA A 153 -13.88 7.01 11.61
C ALA A 153 -13.50 6.31 12.91
N SER A 154 -13.47 7.08 13.98
CA SER A 154 -13.41 6.54 15.33
C SER A 154 -14.62 5.65 15.63
N LYS A 155 -14.40 4.64 16.48
CA LYS A 155 -15.42 3.61 16.76
C LYS A 155 -16.69 4.24 17.36
N GLY A 156 -17.80 4.11 16.63
CA GLY A 156 -19.11 4.62 17.06
C GLY A 156 -19.34 6.09 16.73
N ASP A 157 -18.40 6.73 16.01
CA ASP A 157 -18.48 8.12 15.59
C ASP A 157 -18.80 8.25 14.09
N VAL A 158 -18.92 9.49 13.60
CA VAL A 158 -18.99 9.85 12.18
C VAL A 158 -17.60 10.18 11.61
N LEU A 159 -17.48 10.25 10.29
CA LEU A 159 -16.21 10.62 9.65
C LEU A 159 -15.91 12.10 9.87
N HIS A 160 -14.68 12.40 10.26
CA HIS A 160 -14.16 13.78 10.41
C HIS A 160 -12.93 14.08 9.54
N ALA A 161 -12.45 13.09 8.77
CA ALA A 161 -11.20 13.19 8.04
C ALA A 161 -11.28 14.25 6.94
N THR A 162 -10.15 14.90 6.68
CA THR A 162 -9.99 15.75 5.50
C THR A 162 -8.94 15.12 4.60
N VAL A 163 -9.35 14.69 3.41
CA VAL A 163 -8.50 13.94 2.47
C VAL A 163 -8.59 14.53 1.08
N GLY A 164 -7.43 14.78 0.48
CA GLY A 164 -7.31 15.23 -0.90
C GLY A 164 -6.30 14.39 -1.67
N SER A 165 -6.49 14.30 -2.99
CA SER A 165 -5.51 13.69 -3.89
C SER A 165 -5.35 14.50 -5.17
N ASN A 166 -4.12 14.92 -5.47
CA ASN A 166 -3.74 15.48 -6.76
C ASN A 166 -3.49 14.37 -7.81
N GLY A 167 -3.11 13.16 -7.37
CA GLY A 167 -3.11 11.97 -8.21
C GLY A 167 -4.50 11.34 -8.32
N GLY A 168 -4.64 10.33 -9.18
CA GLY A 168 -5.85 9.53 -9.27
C GLY A 168 -6.03 8.61 -8.05
N VAL A 169 -7.27 8.30 -7.70
CA VAL A 169 -7.58 7.29 -6.66
C VAL A 169 -8.39 6.16 -7.28
N LYS A 170 -7.81 4.97 -7.38
CA LYS A 170 -8.48 3.83 -8.05
C LYS A 170 -9.66 3.31 -7.26
N HIS A 171 -9.57 3.29 -5.93
CA HIS A 171 -10.61 2.77 -5.07
C HIS A 171 -10.65 3.51 -3.74
N LEU A 172 -11.80 4.08 -3.42
CA LEU A 172 -12.10 4.73 -2.15
C LEU A 172 -13.12 3.92 -1.38
N LYS A 173 -12.81 3.64 -0.12
CA LYS A 173 -13.76 3.15 0.89
C LYS A 173 -13.74 4.07 2.10
N ALA A 174 -14.90 4.48 2.56
CA ALA A 174 -15.01 5.26 3.79
C ALA A 174 -15.95 4.57 4.78
N TYR A 175 -15.47 4.33 5.99
CA TYR A 175 -16.16 3.59 7.04
C TYR A 175 -16.32 4.45 8.28
N SER A 176 -17.52 4.44 8.87
CA SER A 176 -17.73 4.90 10.24
C SER A 176 -18.19 3.73 11.13
N SER A 177 -19.43 3.73 11.59
CA SER A 177 -20.11 2.54 12.13
C SER A 177 -20.58 1.58 11.03
N LYS A 178 -20.69 2.06 9.79
CA LYS A 178 -21.08 1.31 8.58
C LYS A 178 -20.27 1.84 7.39
N LEU A 179 -20.25 1.07 6.29
CA LEU A 179 -19.75 1.57 5.01
C LEU A 179 -20.56 2.81 4.59
N HIS A 180 -19.87 3.92 4.35
CA HIS A 180 -20.45 5.21 4.02
C HIS A 180 -20.25 5.57 2.54
N TYR A 181 -19.02 5.40 2.04
CA TYR A 181 -18.67 5.61 0.62
C TYR A 181 -17.94 4.40 0.06
N GLU A 182 -18.26 4.04 -1.18
CA GLU A 182 -17.47 3.12 -2.00
C GLU A 182 -17.53 3.62 -3.45
N PHE A 183 -16.38 4.07 -3.95
CA PHE A 183 -16.24 4.69 -5.27
C PHE A 183 -14.93 4.27 -5.92
N TYR A 184 -14.85 4.42 -7.23
CA TYR A 184 -13.75 3.93 -8.06
C TYR A 184 -13.26 4.99 -9.02
N ASP A 185 -12.01 4.86 -9.47
CA ASP A 185 -11.43 5.57 -10.60
C ASP A 185 -11.63 7.10 -10.55
N PHE A 186 -11.28 7.72 -9.42
CA PHE A 186 -11.20 9.17 -9.32
C PHE A 186 -10.12 9.69 -10.27
N ALA A 187 -10.47 10.66 -11.11
CA ALA A 187 -9.51 11.36 -11.94
C ALA A 187 -8.47 12.11 -11.08
N PRO A 188 -7.27 12.38 -11.61
CA PRO A 188 -6.27 13.19 -10.91
C PRO A 188 -6.84 14.54 -10.45
N GLY A 189 -6.63 14.88 -9.18
CA GLY A 189 -7.12 16.13 -8.58
C GLY A 189 -8.60 16.13 -8.21
N ALA A 190 -9.33 15.04 -8.46
CA ALA A 190 -10.78 15.00 -8.26
C ALA A 190 -11.18 14.70 -6.81
N LEU A 191 -10.39 13.89 -6.10
CA LEU A 191 -10.73 13.46 -4.76
C LEU A 191 -10.63 14.64 -3.78
N SER A 192 -11.75 14.95 -3.15
CA SER A 192 -11.85 15.90 -2.05
C SER A 192 -12.89 15.39 -1.04
N ILE A 193 -12.44 15.11 0.17
CA ILE A 193 -13.24 14.83 1.36
C ILE A 193 -12.89 15.92 2.36
N VAL A 194 -13.90 16.61 2.89
CA VAL A 194 -13.71 17.70 3.86
C VAL A 194 -14.61 17.43 5.05
N ASN A 195 -14.00 17.31 6.24
CA ASN A 195 -14.70 16.95 7.47
C ASN A 195 -15.63 15.74 7.30
N GLY A 196 -15.12 14.69 6.67
CA GLY A 196 -15.83 13.43 6.40
C GLY A 196 -16.83 13.45 5.25
N GLU A 197 -17.14 14.61 4.66
CA GLU A 197 -18.08 14.71 3.56
C GLU A 197 -17.37 14.72 2.20
N LEU A 198 -17.84 13.90 1.26
CA LEU A 198 -17.34 13.93 -0.11
C LEU A 198 -17.76 15.23 -0.81
N LYS A 199 -16.78 16.02 -1.24
CA LYS A 199 -16.94 17.29 -2.00
C LYS A 199 -16.54 17.16 -3.46
N SER A 200 -16.14 15.96 -3.88
CA SER A 200 -15.70 15.67 -5.25
C SER A 200 -16.84 15.92 -6.24
N THR A 201 -16.51 16.45 -7.42
CA THR A 201 -17.52 16.78 -8.44
C THR A 201 -18.05 15.51 -9.11
N ALA A 202 -19.36 15.37 -9.26
CA ALA A 202 -19.95 14.20 -9.93
C ALA A 202 -19.42 14.06 -11.37
N GLY A 203 -19.20 12.83 -11.82
CA GLY A 203 -18.61 12.51 -13.13
C GLY A 203 -17.08 12.48 -13.15
N THR A 204 -16.41 12.83 -12.05
CA THR A 204 -14.95 12.69 -11.91
C THR A 204 -14.52 11.38 -11.25
N TYR A 205 -15.48 10.51 -10.94
CA TYR A 205 -15.32 9.19 -10.34
C TYR A 205 -16.49 8.28 -10.74
N SER A 206 -16.34 6.98 -10.51
CA SER A 206 -17.32 5.94 -10.83
C SER A 206 -17.91 5.30 -9.58
N ALA A 207 -19.18 4.89 -9.67
CA ALA A 207 -19.86 4.08 -8.64
C ALA A 207 -19.62 2.57 -8.82
N ALA A 208 -18.99 2.17 -9.92
CA ALA A 208 -18.67 0.77 -10.22
C ALA A 208 -17.18 0.63 -10.61
N PRO A 209 -16.54 -0.50 -10.29
CA PRO A 209 -15.18 -0.75 -10.74
C PRO A 209 -15.12 -0.75 -12.27
N SER A 210 -14.10 -0.12 -12.85
CA SER A 210 -13.81 -0.29 -14.27
C SER A 210 -13.49 -1.76 -14.58
N ALA A 211 -14.08 -2.29 -15.65
CA ALA A 211 -13.72 -3.61 -16.13
C ALA A 211 -12.21 -3.62 -16.49
N PRO A 212 -11.47 -4.69 -16.15
CA PRO A 212 -10.07 -4.78 -16.52
C PRO A 212 -9.96 -4.63 -18.03
N VAL A 213 -9.14 -3.68 -18.47
CA VAL A 213 -8.88 -3.47 -19.90
C VAL A 213 -8.17 -4.72 -20.42
N VAL A 214 -8.94 -5.60 -21.07
CA VAL A 214 -8.35 -6.73 -21.79
C VAL A 214 -7.63 -6.13 -22.98
N SER A 215 -6.29 -6.15 -22.95
CA SER A 215 -5.51 -5.79 -24.14
C SER A 215 -5.99 -6.66 -25.30
N PRO A 216 -6.36 -6.07 -26.45
CA PRO A 216 -6.80 -6.87 -27.58
C PRO A 216 -5.70 -7.87 -27.92
N ALA A 217 -6.08 -9.15 -28.04
CA ALA A 217 -5.17 -10.21 -28.44
C ALA A 217 -4.42 -9.77 -29.72
N PRO A 218 -3.10 -10.02 -29.83
CA PRO A 218 -2.35 -9.65 -31.01
C PRO A 218 -3.08 -10.16 -32.26
N ALA A 219 -3.40 -9.25 -33.18
CA ALA A 219 -3.99 -9.64 -34.46
C ALA A 219 -3.07 -10.68 -35.11
N ALA A 220 -3.63 -11.81 -35.51
CA ALA A 220 -2.88 -12.84 -36.21
C ALA A 220 -2.18 -12.19 -37.41
N PRO A 221 -0.86 -12.38 -37.58
CA PRO A 221 -0.14 -11.82 -38.71
C PRO A 221 -0.79 -12.31 -40.00
N SER A 222 -1.24 -11.37 -40.85
CA SER A 222 -1.69 -11.69 -42.20
C SER A 222 -0.49 -12.18 -43.00
N THR A 223 -0.51 -13.47 -43.34
CA THR A 223 0.52 -14.09 -44.19
C THR A 223 0.53 -13.38 -45.55
N PRO A 224 1.65 -12.76 -45.98
CA PRO A 224 1.79 -12.30 -47.35
C PRO A 224 1.75 -13.51 -48.29
N ALA A 225 0.98 -13.41 -49.38
CA ALA A 225 1.02 -14.39 -50.46
C ALA A 225 2.45 -14.45 -51.05
N ALA A 226 3.06 -15.63 -51.00
CA ALA A 226 4.41 -15.85 -51.49
C ALA A 226 4.48 -15.82 -53.03
N PRO A 227 5.49 -15.19 -53.65
CA PRO A 227 5.88 -15.52 -55.01
C PRO A 227 6.76 -16.78 -55.01
N SER A 228 6.58 -17.62 -56.02
CA SER A 228 7.34 -18.84 -56.27
C SER A 228 8.81 -18.54 -56.60
N GLY A 229 9.75 -19.21 -55.93
CA GLY A 229 11.17 -19.10 -56.27
C GLY A 229 12.11 -19.77 -55.26
N GLU A 230 12.19 -21.09 -55.36
CA GLU A 230 13.36 -21.97 -55.17
C GLU A 230 14.72 -21.27 -54.91
N TYR A 231 15.16 -21.22 -53.65
CA TYR A 231 16.52 -21.59 -53.25
C TYR A 231 16.57 -21.90 -51.74
N ASP A 232 17.24 -23.00 -51.46
CA ASP A 232 17.25 -23.80 -50.24
C ASP A 232 18.36 -23.40 -49.26
N ASP A 233 18.20 -23.85 -48.02
CA ASP A 233 19.17 -24.01 -46.94
C ASP A 233 19.68 -22.79 -46.14
N VAL A 234 18.91 -22.45 -45.10
CA VAL A 234 19.45 -21.92 -43.83
C VAL A 234 18.93 -22.80 -42.68
N PRO A 235 19.78 -23.36 -41.79
CA PRO A 235 19.30 -24.25 -40.74
C PRO A 235 18.39 -23.51 -39.76
N LYS A 236 17.14 -23.96 -39.61
CA LYS A 236 16.26 -23.54 -38.52
C LYS A 236 16.70 -24.22 -37.23
N THR A 237 17.44 -23.49 -36.41
CA THR A 237 17.65 -23.85 -35.01
C THR A 237 16.35 -23.74 -34.22
N ALA A 238 16.12 -24.77 -33.41
CA ALA A 238 15.07 -24.91 -32.40
C ALA A 238 13.68 -25.33 -32.89
N ASP A 239 13.62 -26.56 -33.42
CA ASP A 239 12.47 -27.44 -33.31
C ASP A 239 12.23 -27.77 -31.82
N VAL A 240 11.67 -26.82 -31.04
CA VAL A 240 11.22 -27.12 -29.67
C VAL A 240 9.86 -27.80 -29.77
N ARG A 241 9.89 -29.11 -30.02
CA ARG A 241 8.74 -29.99 -29.83
C ARG A 241 8.37 -30.00 -28.35
N PHE A 242 7.57 -29.03 -27.94
CA PHE A 242 6.84 -29.10 -26.67
C PHE A 242 5.88 -30.29 -26.76
N ASN A 243 6.31 -31.42 -26.21
CA ASN A 243 5.57 -32.66 -26.16
C ASN A 243 4.37 -32.49 -25.19
N PRO A 244 3.12 -32.42 -25.66
CA PRO A 244 1.95 -32.18 -24.81
C PRO A 244 1.67 -33.34 -23.83
N LEU A 245 2.36 -34.47 -23.97
CA LEU A 245 2.28 -35.60 -23.05
C LEU A 245 2.77 -35.26 -21.63
N TRP A 246 3.70 -34.31 -21.48
CA TRP A 246 4.24 -33.93 -20.16
C TRP A 246 3.26 -33.07 -19.35
N LEU A 247 2.50 -32.20 -20.02
CA LEU A 247 1.42 -31.41 -19.40
C LEU A 247 0.24 -32.29 -18.97
N MET A 248 -0.06 -33.35 -19.73
CA MET A 248 -1.07 -34.34 -19.35
C MET A 248 -0.62 -35.20 -18.16
N ALA A 249 0.68 -35.54 -18.06
CA ALA A 249 1.22 -36.26 -16.91
C ALA A 249 1.15 -35.43 -15.61
N LEU A 250 1.39 -34.11 -15.69
CA LEU A 250 1.25 -33.20 -14.54
C LEU A 250 -0.22 -33.06 -14.10
N ALA A 251 -1.16 -32.98 -15.05
CA ALA A 251 -2.59 -32.92 -14.74
C ALA A 251 -3.11 -34.21 -14.08
N ALA A 252 -2.64 -35.38 -14.52
CA ALA A 252 -3.01 -36.66 -13.91
C ALA A 252 -2.47 -36.80 -12.47
N ALA A 253 -1.27 -36.28 -12.19
CA ALA A 253 -0.72 -36.25 -10.84
C ALA A 253 -1.54 -35.33 -9.90
N CYS A 254 -2.05 -34.20 -10.41
CA CYS A 254 -2.92 -33.31 -9.64
C CYS A 254 -4.27 -33.96 -9.30
N PHE A 255 -4.89 -34.71 -10.21
CA PHE A 255 -6.17 -35.39 -9.94
C PHE A 255 -6.05 -36.67 -9.08
N ALA A 256 -4.96 -37.43 -9.22
CA ALA A 256 -4.72 -38.60 -8.36
C ALA A 256 -4.44 -38.20 -6.90
N GLY A 257 -3.72 -37.08 -6.68
CA GLY A 257 -3.51 -36.50 -5.35
C GLY A 257 -4.82 -36.08 -4.66
N SER A 258 -5.76 -35.50 -5.42
CA SER A 258 -7.08 -35.11 -4.90
C SER A 258 -7.96 -36.32 -4.52
N TYR A 259 -7.79 -37.46 -5.18
CA TYR A 259 -8.57 -38.68 -4.87
C TYR A 259 -8.01 -39.47 -3.68
N ALA A 260 -6.68 -39.47 -3.50
CA ALA A 260 -6.04 -40.08 -2.32
C ALA A 260 -6.29 -39.29 -1.02
N LEU A 261 -6.42 -37.96 -1.11
CA LEU A 261 -6.80 -37.08 0.02
C LEU A 261 -8.27 -37.21 0.44
N LYS A 262 -9.13 -37.85 -0.37
CA LYS A 262 -10.55 -38.05 -0.06
C LYS A 262 -10.85 -39.35 0.69
N LYS A 263 -9.86 -40.25 0.82
CA LYS A 263 -10.04 -41.58 1.45
C LYS A 263 -9.25 -41.79 2.75
N LYS A 264 -8.61 -40.75 3.27
CA LYS A 264 -7.85 -40.83 4.51
C LYS A 264 -7.89 -39.47 5.20
N ASP A 265 -8.87 -39.34 6.11
CA ASP A 265 -8.94 -38.42 7.25
C ASP A 265 -8.56 -36.94 7.06
#